data_AF-A0A024T8N7-F1
#
_entry.id   AF-A0A024T8N7-F1
#
_cell.length_a   1.000
_cell.length_b   1.000
_cell.length_c   1.000
_cell.angle_alpha   90.00
_cell.angle_beta   90.00
_cell.angle_gamma   90.00
#
_symmetry.space_group_name_H-M   'P 1'
#
loop_
_entity.id
_entity.type
_entity.pdbx_description
1 polymer ?
#
loop_
_entity_poly.entity_id
_entity_poly.type
_entity_poly.pdbx_seq_one_letter_code
_entity_poly.pdbx_strand_id
1 'polypeptide(L)'
;MVSSAALFLGTAALVASGASAGVCNLINGDVIALKGDTGKYVTRCNGCVPGAAYPDSANFQGPISSATPYSYWTVVDAGNGKIALKGDTGNYLSRCNNCAPASYPDMAFVHVSDWKAGPWAQWTCEDAGNGKIALKADTGKYLARCNNCIPGGPADAAFVHVANWRDGPWAQFQVEFKSPWKCLPSVGSTPFSIAKDGNVQCWSDNGRDCAWSADCKSLVASGAQPKMPLVCGCMHKDVYGMTGYDQPTHWCSTAKQLLGATPPTESCACKFKTGDVIALQGDTGMFATRCRNCLPGAAYPDSVNFQGPINDGTPYSYWTVENTGDGKLALKGDLGNYLSRCNNCVSGAAYPDQAFVHVTDWRSGPWAQWTCEEANNGKIALKADTGKYLARCNNCNPGGPADVAFVHVSNWRDGDWSQFKVVKKQQPVMLQMAASSSQSQTTLVVVSMAAGACLALVAVQLYNRRRSILSTPAERKGFVGL
;
A
#
# COMPACT_ATOMS: atom_id res chain seq x y z
N MET A 1 3.36 16.92 -64.16
CA MET A 1 4.31 16.22 -63.27
C MET A 1 3.99 16.62 -61.83
N VAL A 2 3.20 15.78 -61.15
CA VAL A 2 3.49 15.14 -59.83
C VAL A 2 3.76 16.18 -58.71
N SER A 3 2.74 16.59 -57.94
CA SER A 3 2.23 15.96 -56.70
C SER A 3 3.17 16.13 -55.50
N SER A 4 2.69 16.76 -54.42
CA SER A 4 2.46 16.08 -53.13
C SER A 4 1.90 17.03 -52.08
N ALA A 5 0.77 16.60 -51.51
CA ALA A 5 0.13 17.14 -50.32
C ALA A 5 0.88 16.71 -49.04
N ALA A 6 0.90 17.57 -48.02
CA ALA A 6 1.28 17.18 -46.66
C ALA A 6 0.04 17.26 -45.77
N LEU A 7 -0.40 16.10 -45.29
CA LEU A 7 -1.45 15.91 -44.30
C LEU A 7 -1.04 16.55 -42.97
N PHE A 8 -1.90 17.40 -42.42
CA PHE A 8 -1.91 17.71 -40.99
C PHE A 8 -2.77 16.66 -40.26
N LEU A 9 -2.10 15.68 -39.62
CA LEU A 9 -2.71 14.83 -38.60
C LEU A 9 -2.32 15.38 -37.22
N GLY A 10 -3.16 16.28 -36.70
CA GLY A 10 -3.09 16.69 -35.29
C GLY A 10 -3.84 15.68 -34.43
N THR A 11 -3.10 14.74 -33.83
CA THR A 11 -3.63 13.85 -32.79
C THR A 11 -3.79 14.63 -31.49
N ALA A 12 -5.02 14.70 -30.98
CA ALA A 12 -5.32 15.21 -29.65
C ALA A 12 -4.68 14.29 -28.60
N ALA A 13 -3.75 14.83 -27.80
CA ALA A 13 -3.21 14.13 -26.64
C ALA A 13 -4.25 14.15 -25.51
N LEU A 14 -4.77 12.97 -25.16
CA LEU A 14 -5.57 12.78 -23.95
C LEU A 14 -4.69 13.00 -22.71
N VAL A 15 -5.09 13.96 -21.90
CA VAL A 15 -4.55 14.18 -20.55
C VAL A 15 -5.06 13.06 -19.65
N ALA A 16 -4.23 12.05 -19.38
CA ALA A 16 -4.50 11.07 -18.35
C ALA A 16 -4.09 11.64 -16.99
N SER A 17 -5.07 12.15 -16.24
CA SER A 17 -4.92 12.56 -14.84
C SER A 17 -4.61 11.35 -13.97
N GLY A 18 -3.39 11.30 -13.40
CA GLY A 18 -3.02 10.31 -12.39
C GLY A 18 -3.74 10.59 -11.07
N ALA A 19 -4.80 9.83 -10.79
CA ALA A 19 -5.48 9.82 -9.49
C ALA A 19 -4.66 9.01 -8.46
N SER A 20 -4.56 9.52 -7.23
CA SER A 20 -3.85 8.87 -6.12
C SER A 20 -4.55 7.59 -5.67
N ALA A 21 -3.82 6.68 -5.01
CA ALA A 21 -4.36 5.42 -4.54
C ALA A 21 -5.22 5.56 -3.27
N GLY A 22 -6.43 6.12 -3.41
CA GLY A 22 -7.45 6.21 -2.36
C GLY A 22 -8.31 4.94 -2.26
N VAL A 23 -9.16 4.86 -1.23
CA VAL A 23 -10.16 3.76 -1.09
C VAL A 23 -11.14 3.76 -2.28
N CYS A 24 -11.24 4.89 -2.99
CA CYS A 24 -11.97 5.08 -4.24
C CYS A 24 -11.29 4.51 -5.50
N ASN A 25 -10.19 3.77 -5.37
CA ASN A 25 -9.63 2.96 -6.45
C ASN A 25 -10.47 1.69 -6.69
N LEU A 26 -11.77 1.86 -6.90
CA LEU A 26 -12.66 0.79 -7.31
C LEU A 26 -12.51 0.62 -8.82
N ILE A 27 -12.10 -0.57 -9.23
CA ILE A 27 -11.90 -0.89 -10.65
C ILE A 27 -13.12 -1.59 -11.23
N ASN A 28 -13.30 -1.43 -12.54
CA ASN A 28 -14.37 -2.08 -13.26
C ASN A 28 -14.32 -3.60 -13.05
N GLY A 29 -15.40 -4.19 -12.54
CA GLY A 29 -15.53 -5.61 -12.23
C GLY A 29 -15.28 -5.98 -10.77
N ASP A 30 -14.81 -5.07 -9.92
CA ASP A 30 -14.71 -5.32 -8.48
C ASP A 30 -16.08 -5.72 -7.92
N VAL A 31 -16.11 -6.71 -7.03
CA VAL A 31 -17.32 -7.05 -6.28
C VAL A 31 -17.13 -6.59 -4.85
N ILE A 32 -17.98 -5.70 -4.38
CA ILE A 32 -17.84 -5.04 -3.08
C ILE A 32 -19.11 -5.16 -2.25
N ALA A 33 -18.96 -5.04 -0.94
CA ALA A 33 -20.03 -4.75 0.00
C ALA A 33 -19.76 -3.41 0.68
N LEU A 34 -20.83 -2.65 0.93
CA LEU A 34 -20.76 -1.33 1.56
C LEU A 34 -21.28 -1.42 2.99
N LYS A 35 -20.38 -1.44 3.97
CA LYS A 35 -20.74 -1.52 5.38
C LYS A 35 -20.93 -0.14 5.98
N GLY A 36 -22.13 0.13 6.50
CA GLY A 36 -22.47 1.36 7.18
C GLY A 36 -21.98 1.42 8.63
N ASP A 37 -22.31 2.52 9.30
CA ASP A 37 -21.93 2.86 10.67
C ASP A 37 -22.44 1.88 11.74
N THR A 38 -23.54 1.17 11.47
CA THR A 38 -24.11 0.17 12.39
C THR A 38 -23.56 -1.24 12.18
N GLY A 39 -22.58 -1.40 11.28
CA GLY A 39 -22.05 -2.71 10.89
C GLY A 39 -22.94 -3.51 9.95
N LYS A 40 -24.11 -2.98 9.59
CA LYS A 40 -24.99 -3.50 8.53
C LYS A 40 -24.52 -3.00 7.16
N TYR A 41 -24.98 -3.65 6.10
CA TYR A 41 -24.54 -3.44 4.73
C TYR A 41 -25.64 -2.87 3.86
N VAL A 42 -25.27 -2.04 2.88
CA VAL A 42 -26.19 -1.60 1.83
C VAL A 42 -26.59 -2.83 1.00
N THR A 43 -27.88 -3.14 1.03
CA THR A 43 -28.44 -4.41 0.58
C THR A 43 -29.71 -4.17 -0.21
N ARG A 44 -29.85 -4.80 -1.38
CA ARG A 44 -31.12 -4.81 -2.13
C ARG A 44 -32.17 -5.61 -1.36
N CYS A 45 -33.37 -5.05 -1.25
CA CYS A 45 -34.50 -5.66 -0.56
C CYS A 45 -35.76 -5.56 -1.44
N ASN A 46 -36.30 -6.72 -1.81
CA ASN A 46 -37.47 -6.82 -2.67
C ASN A 46 -38.77 -6.70 -1.85
N GLY A 47 -39.65 -5.77 -2.23
CA GLY A 47 -40.97 -5.57 -1.62
C GLY A 47 -40.94 -4.98 -0.20
N CYS A 48 -39.79 -4.45 0.24
CA CYS A 48 -39.59 -4.07 1.65
C CYS A 48 -40.10 -2.67 2.01
N VAL A 49 -40.40 -1.83 1.02
CA VAL A 49 -40.88 -0.47 1.20
C VAL A 49 -42.34 -0.40 0.76
N PRO A 50 -43.28 -0.23 1.70
CA PRO A 50 -44.71 -0.10 1.35
C PRO A 50 -44.96 1.09 0.44
N GLY A 51 -45.75 0.88 -0.62
CA GLY A 51 -46.11 1.96 -1.56
C GLY A 51 -44.95 2.47 -2.43
N ALA A 52 -43.83 1.74 -2.52
CA ALA A 52 -42.74 2.10 -3.39
C ALA A 52 -43.10 1.95 -4.88
N ALA A 53 -42.58 2.85 -5.71
CA ALA A 53 -42.73 2.81 -7.16
C ALA A 53 -42.00 1.61 -7.81
N TYR A 54 -40.96 1.11 -7.15
CA TYR A 54 -40.18 -0.04 -7.58
C TYR A 54 -40.08 -1.08 -6.45
N PRO A 55 -40.01 -2.38 -6.76
CA PRO A 55 -39.95 -3.40 -5.73
C PRO A 55 -38.58 -3.47 -5.02
N ASP A 56 -37.50 -3.07 -5.69
CA ASP A 56 -36.13 -3.29 -5.22
C ASP A 56 -35.52 -2.05 -4.55
N SER A 57 -35.83 -1.87 -3.27
CA SER A 57 -35.24 -0.82 -2.41
C SER A 57 -33.81 -1.16 -1.98
N ALA A 58 -32.98 -0.14 -1.69
CA ALA A 58 -31.69 -0.34 -1.03
C ALA A 58 -31.78 0.04 0.46
N ASN A 59 -31.47 -0.93 1.33
CA ASN A 59 -31.64 -0.82 2.78
C ASN A 59 -30.36 -1.26 3.51
N PHE A 60 -30.33 -1.20 4.83
CA PHE A 60 -29.20 -1.70 5.61
C PHE A 60 -29.53 -3.01 6.33
N GLN A 61 -28.88 -4.11 5.94
CA GLN A 61 -29.11 -5.46 6.49
C GLN A 61 -27.80 -6.16 6.85
N GLY A 62 -27.86 -7.22 7.66
CA GLY A 62 -26.67 -8.00 7.98
C GLY A 62 -26.95 -9.18 8.93
N PRO A 63 -25.94 -10.03 9.19
CA PRO A 63 -24.60 -10.00 8.58
C PRO A 63 -24.59 -10.51 7.12
N ILE A 64 -23.54 -10.17 6.35
CA ILE A 64 -23.35 -10.77 5.03
C ILE A 64 -22.97 -12.24 5.16
N SER A 65 -23.58 -13.07 4.33
CA SER A 65 -23.26 -14.49 4.17
C SER A 65 -23.45 -14.92 2.71
N SER A 66 -23.16 -16.18 2.40
CA SER A 66 -23.53 -16.80 1.12
C SER A 66 -25.03 -16.71 0.82
N ALA A 67 -25.88 -16.64 1.85
CA ALA A 67 -27.33 -16.51 1.71
C ALA A 67 -27.80 -15.07 1.38
N THR A 68 -26.90 -14.09 1.39
CA THR A 68 -27.23 -12.68 1.08
C THR A 68 -26.44 -12.16 -0.13
N PRO A 69 -26.59 -12.76 -1.33
CA PRO A 69 -25.88 -12.32 -2.53
C PRO A 69 -26.26 -10.89 -2.94
N TYR A 70 -27.46 -10.44 -2.56
CA TYR A 70 -28.04 -9.11 -2.81
C TYR A 70 -27.44 -7.98 -1.94
N SER A 71 -26.43 -8.27 -1.11
CA SER A 71 -25.60 -7.27 -0.40
C SER A 71 -24.29 -6.94 -1.13
N TYR A 72 -24.02 -7.62 -2.24
CA TYR A 72 -22.83 -7.38 -3.06
C TYR A 72 -23.15 -6.57 -4.31
N TRP A 73 -22.21 -5.72 -4.68
CA TRP A 73 -22.31 -4.78 -5.80
C TRP A 73 -21.12 -5.00 -6.73
N THR A 74 -21.39 -5.22 -8.02
CA THR A 74 -20.33 -5.18 -9.04
C THR A 74 -20.09 -3.74 -9.46
N VAL A 75 -18.87 -3.27 -9.29
CA VAL A 75 -18.43 -1.95 -9.71
C VAL A 75 -18.35 -1.92 -11.23
N VAL A 76 -18.95 -0.90 -11.83
CA VAL A 76 -18.79 -0.58 -13.25
C VAL A 76 -18.16 0.81 -13.36
N ASP A 77 -17.07 0.91 -14.12
CA ASP A 77 -16.46 2.21 -14.42
C ASP A 77 -17.39 3.02 -15.34
N ALA A 78 -17.88 4.15 -14.84
CA ALA A 78 -18.78 5.04 -15.55
C ALA A 78 -18.03 6.19 -16.27
N GLY A 79 -16.71 6.22 -16.18
CA GLY A 79 -15.85 7.27 -16.70
C GLY A 79 -15.86 8.55 -15.85
N ASN A 80 -14.91 9.46 -16.13
CA ASN A 80 -14.79 10.76 -15.46
C ASN A 80 -14.75 10.68 -13.91
N GLY A 81 -14.13 9.63 -13.37
CA GLY A 81 -14.02 9.41 -11.92
C GLY A 81 -15.33 8.96 -11.25
N LYS A 82 -16.32 8.52 -12.02
CA LYS A 82 -17.59 7.99 -11.51
C LYS A 82 -17.66 6.48 -11.63
N ILE A 83 -18.48 5.88 -10.76
CA ILE A 83 -18.80 4.46 -10.78
C ILE A 83 -20.31 4.25 -10.87
N ALA A 84 -20.73 3.11 -11.42
CA ALA A 84 -22.05 2.56 -11.22
C ALA A 84 -21.95 1.26 -10.41
N LEU A 85 -22.99 0.95 -9.62
CA LEU A 85 -22.99 -0.22 -8.73
C LEU A 85 -24.10 -1.18 -9.15
N LYS A 86 -23.74 -2.26 -9.83
CA LYS A 86 -24.67 -3.27 -10.36
C LYS A 86 -25.01 -4.28 -9.26
N GLY A 87 -26.30 -4.43 -8.96
CA GLY A 87 -26.81 -5.43 -8.03
C GLY A 87 -26.98 -6.82 -8.64
N ASP A 88 -27.44 -7.77 -7.83
CA ASP A 88 -27.67 -9.18 -8.19
C ASP A 88 -28.75 -9.38 -9.27
N THR A 89 -29.71 -8.47 -9.39
CA THR A 89 -30.74 -8.48 -10.44
C THR A 89 -30.24 -7.99 -11.80
N GLY A 90 -28.99 -7.50 -11.86
CA GLY A 90 -28.43 -6.88 -13.05
C GLY A 90 -28.75 -5.39 -13.22
N ASN A 91 -29.65 -4.84 -12.39
CA ASN A 91 -29.95 -3.41 -12.32
C ASN A 91 -28.95 -2.66 -11.42
N TYR A 92 -28.93 -1.34 -11.51
CA TYR A 92 -27.97 -0.46 -10.83
C TYR A 92 -28.58 0.24 -9.62
N LEU A 93 -27.81 0.29 -8.53
CA LEU A 93 -28.10 1.13 -7.37
C LEU A 93 -28.12 2.60 -7.79
N SER A 94 -29.27 3.22 -7.63
CA SER A 94 -29.58 4.53 -8.20
C SER A 94 -30.41 5.36 -7.24
N ARG A 95 -30.21 6.68 -7.26
CA ARG A 95 -31.12 7.63 -6.62
C ARG A 95 -32.48 7.58 -7.33
N CYS A 96 -33.54 7.65 -6.54
CA CYS A 96 -34.92 7.63 -6.98
C CYS A 96 -35.70 8.72 -6.23
N ASN A 97 -36.18 9.71 -6.98
CA ASN A 97 -36.87 10.87 -6.42
C ASN A 97 -38.37 10.61 -6.28
N ASN A 98 -38.92 10.80 -5.08
CA ASN A 98 -40.32 10.58 -4.72
C ASN A 98 -40.82 9.16 -5.04
N CYS A 99 -39.94 8.17 -4.96
CA CYS A 99 -40.27 6.78 -5.27
C CYS A 99 -40.83 5.99 -4.08
N ALA A 100 -40.93 6.61 -2.91
CA ALA A 100 -41.50 6.02 -1.71
C ALA A 100 -42.13 7.12 -0.84
N PRO A 101 -43.15 6.79 -0.03
CA PRO A 101 -43.69 7.71 0.98
C PRO A 101 -42.68 7.83 2.14
N ALA A 102 -41.72 8.74 2.03
CA ALA A 102 -40.58 8.84 2.94
C ALA A 102 -40.31 10.27 3.42
N SER A 103 -39.51 10.38 4.48
CA SER A 103 -39.11 11.67 5.08
C SER A 103 -38.24 12.53 4.17
N TYR A 104 -37.56 11.90 3.21
CA TYR A 104 -36.76 12.57 2.19
C TYR A 104 -37.19 12.11 0.81
N PRO A 105 -37.18 12.99 -0.21
CA PRO A 105 -37.63 12.65 -1.55
C PRO A 105 -36.67 11.68 -2.26
N ASP A 106 -35.37 11.77 -1.98
CA ASP A 106 -34.33 11.01 -2.66
C ASP A 106 -33.96 9.72 -1.92
N MET A 107 -34.53 8.58 -2.32
CA MET A 107 -34.23 7.25 -1.79
C MET A 107 -33.41 6.43 -2.79
N ALA A 108 -32.56 5.51 -2.33
CA ALA A 108 -31.82 4.61 -3.21
C ALA A 108 -32.61 3.32 -3.54
N PHE A 109 -32.64 2.95 -4.83
CA PHE A 109 -33.30 1.75 -5.36
C PHE A 109 -32.40 1.04 -6.39
N VAL A 110 -32.65 -0.24 -6.65
CA VAL A 110 -31.92 -1.07 -7.63
C VAL A 110 -32.82 -1.38 -8.83
N HIS A 111 -33.08 -0.36 -9.65
CA HIS A 111 -34.13 -0.43 -10.68
C HIS A 111 -33.71 0.02 -12.08
N VAL A 112 -32.60 0.76 -12.20
CA VAL A 112 -32.12 1.24 -13.51
C VAL A 112 -31.40 0.09 -14.22
N SER A 113 -31.80 -0.24 -15.45
CA SER A 113 -31.18 -1.34 -16.23
C SER A 113 -29.97 -0.90 -17.05
N ASP A 114 -29.89 0.38 -17.41
CA ASP A 114 -28.75 1.01 -18.08
C ASP A 114 -28.30 2.26 -17.32
N TRP A 115 -27.14 2.19 -16.67
CA TRP A 115 -26.57 3.30 -15.91
C TRP A 115 -26.24 4.54 -16.77
N LYS A 116 -26.19 4.38 -18.10
CA LYS A 116 -25.99 5.48 -19.05
C LYS A 116 -27.27 6.29 -19.27
N ALA A 117 -28.43 5.73 -18.94
CA ALA A 117 -29.73 6.38 -19.16
C ALA A 117 -29.92 7.63 -18.29
N GLY A 118 -29.20 7.77 -17.18
CA GLY A 118 -29.27 8.96 -16.36
C GLY A 118 -28.19 9.06 -15.29
N PRO A 119 -27.83 10.30 -14.88
CA PRO A 119 -26.78 10.54 -13.91
C PRO A 119 -27.12 10.04 -12.50
N TRP A 120 -28.40 9.79 -12.19
CA TRP A 120 -28.86 9.27 -10.90
C TRP A 120 -28.42 7.81 -10.61
N ALA A 121 -27.93 7.08 -11.62
CA ALA A 121 -27.35 5.75 -11.48
C ALA A 121 -25.82 5.75 -11.35
N GLN A 122 -25.21 6.94 -11.31
CA GLN A 122 -23.76 7.14 -11.25
C GLN A 122 -23.38 7.83 -9.95
N TRP A 123 -22.28 7.38 -9.35
CA TRP A 123 -21.79 7.86 -8.07
C TRP A 123 -20.37 8.42 -8.22
N THR A 124 -20.12 9.57 -7.64
CA THR A 124 -18.74 10.05 -7.42
C THR A 124 -18.27 9.47 -6.10
N CYS A 125 -17.16 8.73 -6.13
CA CYS A 125 -16.55 8.22 -4.91
C CYS A 125 -15.62 9.28 -4.32
N GLU A 126 -15.78 9.58 -3.04
CA GLU A 126 -14.86 10.44 -2.27
C GLU A 126 -14.22 9.64 -1.13
N ASP A 127 -12.90 9.82 -0.94
CA ASP A 127 -12.18 9.17 0.16
C ASP A 127 -12.56 9.85 1.49
N ALA A 128 -13.19 9.09 2.39
CA ALA A 128 -13.64 9.57 3.68
C ALA A 128 -12.58 9.40 4.79
N GLY A 129 -11.40 8.85 4.45
CA GLY A 129 -10.33 8.49 5.38
C GLY A 129 -10.60 7.18 6.13
N ASN A 130 -9.58 6.67 6.82
CA ASN A 130 -9.67 5.46 7.66
C ASN A 130 -10.24 4.22 6.95
N GLY A 131 -9.98 4.07 5.65
CA GLY A 131 -10.49 2.94 4.86
C GLY A 131 -11.97 3.05 4.47
N LYS A 132 -12.59 4.23 4.61
CA LYS A 132 -13.99 4.47 4.25
C LYS A 132 -14.13 5.34 3.00
N ILE A 133 -15.28 5.24 2.35
CA ILE A 133 -15.69 6.07 1.23
C ILE A 133 -16.99 6.81 1.52
N ALA A 134 -17.25 7.87 0.77
CA ALA A 134 -18.56 8.49 0.63
C ALA A 134 -18.99 8.43 -0.84
N LEU A 135 -20.28 8.20 -1.10
CA LEU A 135 -20.83 8.11 -2.46
C LEU A 135 -21.74 9.31 -2.72
N LYS A 136 -21.30 10.21 -3.58
CA LYS A 136 -22.04 11.42 -3.97
C LYS A 136 -22.87 11.17 -5.23
N ALA A 137 -24.15 11.50 -5.18
CA ALA A 137 -25.05 11.40 -6.33
C ALA A 137 -24.99 12.64 -7.23
N ASP A 138 -25.76 12.60 -8.31
CA ASP A 138 -25.97 13.70 -9.26
C ASP A 138 -26.53 14.98 -8.63
N THR A 139 -27.23 14.89 -7.49
CA THR A 139 -27.73 16.05 -6.73
C THR A 139 -26.66 16.76 -5.91
N GLY A 140 -25.45 16.22 -5.85
CA GLY A 140 -24.38 16.70 -4.96
C GLY A 140 -24.53 16.28 -3.50
N LYS A 141 -25.60 15.56 -3.15
CA LYS A 141 -25.80 14.94 -1.83
C LYS A 141 -25.23 13.52 -1.80
N TYR A 142 -25.02 13.00 -0.60
CA TYR A 142 -24.38 11.71 -0.34
C TYR A 142 -25.40 10.64 0.02
N LEU A 143 -25.13 9.42 -0.46
CA LEU A 143 -25.78 8.20 0.01
C LEU A 143 -25.51 8.05 1.51
N ALA A 144 -26.55 7.76 2.28
CA ALA A 144 -26.46 7.66 3.72
C ALA A 144 -27.55 6.77 4.31
N ARG A 145 -27.29 6.22 5.50
CA ARG A 145 -28.30 5.54 6.31
C ARG A 145 -29.26 6.55 6.91
N CYS A 146 -30.56 6.26 6.77
CA CYS A 146 -31.64 7.00 7.39
C CYS A 146 -32.44 6.06 8.28
N ASN A 147 -32.53 6.39 9.56
CA ASN A 147 -33.22 5.56 10.54
C ASN A 147 -34.70 5.96 10.67
N ASN A 148 -35.61 4.99 10.54
CA ASN A 148 -37.06 5.15 10.63
C ASN A 148 -37.64 6.22 9.70
N CYS A 149 -37.02 6.42 8.53
CA CYS A 149 -37.41 7.47 7.58
C CYS A 149 -38.55 7.05 6.65
N ILE A 150 -39.02 5.80 6.75
CA ILE A 150 -40.09 5.21 5.94
C ILE A 150 -41.17 4.67 6.90
N PRO A 151 -42.37 5.25 6.93
CA PRO A 151 -43.49 4.72 7.70
C PRO A 151 -43.84 3.29 7.29
N GLY A 152 -43.84 2.36 8.24
CA GLY A 152 -44.10 0.94 8.00
C GLY A 152 -43.02 0.21 7.19
N GLY A 153 -41.89 0.86 6.91
CA GLY A 153 -40.77 0.31 6.17
C GLY A 153 -39.63 -0.20 7.06
N PRO A 154 -38.46 -0.48 6.45
CA PRO A 154 -37.27 -0.91 7.16
C PRO A 154 -36.77 0.18 8.11
N ALA A 155 -36.31 -0.23 9.30
CA ALA A 155 -35.75 0.70 10.28
C ALA A 155 -34.51 1.44 9.77
N ASP A 156 -33.68 0.81 8.93
CA ASP A 156 -32.52 1.44 8.32
C ASP A 156 -32.59 1.35 6.80
N ALA A 157 -32.79 2.48 6.13
CA ALA A 157 -32.94 2.58 4.69
C ALA A 157 -31.88 3.51 4.08
N ALA A 158 -31.54 3.31 2.79
CA ALA A 158 -30.52 4.12 2.12
C ALA A 158 -31.16 5.29 1.37
N PHE A 159 -30.71 6.50 1.69
CA PHE A 159 -31.20 7.76 1.14
C PHE A 159 -30.06 8.62 0.61
N VAL A 160 -30.36 9.53 -0.31
CA VAL A 160 -29.42 10.53 -0.83
C VAL A 160 -29.80 11.91 -0.29
N HIS A 161 -29.53 12.15 0.99
CA HIS A 161 -30.05 13.33 1.69
C HIS A 161 -28.99 14.17 2.41
N VAL A 162 -27.81 13.60 2.66
CA VAL A 162 -26.74 14.27 3.41
C VAL A 162 -25.98 15.23 2.51
N ALA A 163 -25.82 16.49 2.92
CA ALA A 163 -25.11 17.50 2.13
C ALA A 163 -23.58 17.38 2.24
N ASN A 164 -23.09 16.97 3.41
CA ASN A 164 -21.67 16.75 3.66
C ASN A 164 -21.47 15.45 4.44
N TRP A 165 -20.73 14.50 3.86
CA TRP A 165 -20.51 13.18 4.47
C TRP A 165 -19.76 13.26 5.83
N ARG A 166 -19.13 14.40 6.12
CA ARG A 166 -18.45 14.66 7.40
C ARG A 166 -19.43 14.92 8.54
N ASP A 167 -20.69 15.25 8.25
CA ASP A 167 -21.70 15.60 9.24
C ASP A 167 -22.10 14.39 10.10
N GLY A 168 -21.87 13.17 9.62
CA GLY A 168 -22.12 11.98 10.41
C GLY A 168 -21.59 10.69 9.80
N PRO A 169 -21.33 9.67 10.64
CA PRO A 169 -20.80 8.38 10.19
C PRO A 169 -21.77 7.61 9.29
N TRP A 170 -23.07 7.92 9.32
CA TRP A 170 -24.10 7.26 8.50
C TRP A 170 -23.97 7.52 6.99
N ALA A 171 -23.13 8.48 6.57
CA ALA A 171 -22.80 8.76 5.16
C ALA A 171 -21.41 8.24 4.73
N GLN A 172 -20.77 7.42 5.58
CA GLN A 172 -19.43 6.87 5.35
C GLN A 172 -19.49 5.35 5.37
N PHE A 173 -18.90 4.71 4.36
CA PHE A 173 -18.99 3.27 4.16
C PHE A 173 -17.61 2.63 4.19
N GLN A 174 -17.44 1.59 5.00
CA GLN A 174 -16.29 0.70 4.86
C GLN A 174 -16.55 -0.20 3.65
N VAL A 175 -15.60 -0.22 2.71
CA VAL A 175 -15.65 -1.09 1.54
C VAL A 175 -15.04 -2.44 1.90
N GLU A 176 -15.83 -3.50 1.78
CA GLU A 176 -15.37 -4.88 1.93
C GLU A 176 -15.36 -5.54 0.54
N PHE A 177 -14.18 -5.93 0.05
CA PHE A 177 -14.03 -6.58 -1.25
C PHE A 177 -14.37 -8.06 -1.14
N LYS A 178 -15.19 -8.55 -2.07
CA LYS A 178 -15.41 -9.97 -2.32
C LYS A 178 -14.49 -10.41 -3.45
N SER A 179 -13.31 -10.88 -3.09
CA SER A 179 -12.42 -11.52 -4.04
C SER A 179 -13.10 -12.79 -4.59
N PRO A 180 -13.23 -12.97 -5.92
CA PRO A 180 -13.75 -14.22 -6.48
C PRO A 180 -12.70 -15.31 -6.26
N TRP A 181 -12.89 -16.12 -5.23
CA TRP A 181 -12.02 -17.24 -4.92
C TRP A 181 -12.19 -18.35 -5.96
N LYS A 182 -11.09 -18.77 -6.57
CA LYS A 182 -11.03 -19.79 -7.61
C LYS A 182 -10.19 -20.97 -7.16
N CYS A 183 -10.62 -22.16 -7.54
CA CYS A 183 -9.81 -23.36 -7.39
C CYS A 183 -8.88 -23.48 -8.59
N LEU A 184 -7.58 -23.63 -8.32
CA LEU A 184 -6.55 -23.85 -9.33
C LEU A 184 -5.91 -25.22 -9.07
N PRO A 185 -6.50 -26.33 -9.59
CA PRO A 185 -6.03 -27.69 -9.28
C PRO A 185 -4.56 -27.95 -9.65
N SER A 186 -4.04 -27.23 -10.65
CA SER A 186 -2.64 -27.30 -11.07
C SER A 186 -1.66 -26.55 -10.14
N VAL A 187 -2.16 -25.76 -9.19
CA VAL A 187 -1.36 -25.00 -8.23
C VAL A 187 -1.46 -25.61 -6.83
N GLY A 188 -2.67 -25.94 -6.40
CA GLY A 188 -2.90 -26.58 -5.12
C GLY A 188 -4.37 -26.62 -4.71
N SER A 189 -4.61 -27.17 -3.53
CA SER A 189 -5.93 -27.42 -2.92
C SER A 189 -6.53 -26.22 -2.19
N THR A 190 -5.77 -25.14 -1.96
CA THR A 190 -6.32 -23.91 -1.37
C THR A 190 -7.01 -23.05 -2.45
N PRO A 191 -8.06 -22.28 -2.12
CA PRO A 191 -8.57 -21.26 -3.01
C PRO A 191 -7.56 -20.12 -3.23
N PHE A 192 -7.53 -19.59 -4.45
CA PHE A 192 -6.73 -18.42 -4.81
C PHE A 192 -7.60 -17.29 -5.32
N SER A 193 -7.12 -16.05 -5.19
CA SER A 193 -7.75 -14.91 -5.83
C SER A 193 -6.74 -13.82 -6.14
N ILE A 194 -7.23 -12.72 -6.70
CA ILE A 194 -6.46 -11.49 -6.91
C ILE A 194 -6.80 -10.56 -5.75
N ALA A 195 -5.75 -10.10 -5.05
CA ALA A 195 -5.81 -9.11 -3.99
C ALA A 195 -6.10 -7.72 -4.58
N LYS A 196 -6.53 -6.79 -3.73
CA LYS A 196 -6.86 -5.40 -4.14
C LYS A 196 -5.71 -4.71 -4.89
N ASP A 197 -4.48 -5.01 -4.52
CA ASP A 197 -3.31 -4.39 -5.13
C ASP A 197 -2.96 -5.01 -6.50
N GLY A 198 -3.60 -6.12 -6.90
CA GLY A 198 -3.31 -6.86 -8.13
C GLY A 198 -2.43 -8.09 -7.92
N ASN A 199 -1.90 -8.29 -6.70
CA ASN A 199 -1.14 -9.50 -6.37
C ASN A 199 -2.04 -10.74 -6.31
N VAL A 200 -1.44 -11.91 -6.47
CA VAL A 200 -2.10 -13.17 -6.15
C VAL A 200 -2.19 -13.29 -4.63
N GLN A 201 -3.30 -13.85 -4.14
CA GLN A 201 -3.42 -14.26 -2.75
C GLN A 201 -3.98 -15.68 -2.66
N CYS A 202 -3.56 -16.42 -1.63
CA CYS A 202 -4.18 -17.68 -1.25
C CYS A 202 -5.12 -17.47 -0.06
N TRP A 203 -6.08 -18.36 0.09
CA TRP A 203 -6.94 -18.36 1.26
C TRP A 203 -6.12 -18.63 2.52
N SER A 204 -6.16 -17.72 3.48
CA SER A 204 -5.49 -17.81 4.77
C SER A 204 -6.30 -17.06 5.83
N ASP A 205 -6.26 -17.54 7.07
CA ASP A 205 -6.89 -16.84 8.21
C ASP A 205 -5.87 -16.14 9.11
N ASN A 206 -4.57 -16.26 8.82
CA ASN A 206 -3.49 -15.72 9.66
C ASN A 206 -2.43 -14.92 8.87
N GLY A 207 -2.61 -14.74 7.57
CA GLY A 207 -1.69 -13.99 6.71
C GLY A 207 -0.31 -14.65 6.56
N ARG A 208 -0.18 -15.92 6.93
CA ARG A 208 1.07 -16.69 6.84
C ARG A 208 0.82 -18.01 6.12
N ASP A 209 -0.09 -18.82 6.62
CA ASP A 209 -0.31 -20.18 6.14
C ASP A 209 -1.54 -20.23 5.24
N CYS A 210 -1.36 -20.64 3.98
CA CYS A 210 -2.51 -20.93 3.13
C CYS A 210 -3.25 -22.17 3.64
N ALA A 211 -4.56 -22.23 3.39
CA ALA A 211 -5.43 -23.36 3.70
C ALA A 211 -5.19 -24.58 2.78
N TRP A 212 -3.96 -25.09 2.72
CA TRP A 212 -3.56 -26.19 1.82
C TRP A 212 -4.31 -27.51 2.09
N SER A 213 -4.83 -27.73 3.29
CA SER A 213 -5.63 -28.92 3.61
C SER A 213 -7.13 -28.74 3.38
N ALA A 214 -7.59 -27.54 2.97
CA ALA A 214 -8.99 -27.30 2.71
C ALA A 214 -9.44 -27.95 1.39
N ASP A 215 -10.71 -28.37 1.34
CA ASP A 215 -11.36 -28.62 0.07
C ASP A 215 -11.75 -27.28 -0.56
N CYS A 216 -11.00 -26.86 -1.59
CA CYS A 216 -11.26 -25.61 -2.29
C CYS A 216 -12.71 -25.50 -2.75
N LYS A 217 -13.31 -26.55 -3.33
CA LYS A 217 -14.65 -26.45 -3.92
C LYS A 217 -15.69 -26.18 -2.83
N SER A 218 -15.64 -26.94 -1.74
CA SER A 218 -16.52 -26.74 -0.58
C SER A 218 -16.31 -25.37 0.07
N LEU A 219 -15.05 -24.94 0.21
CA LEU A 219 -14.73 -23.65 0.82
C LEU A 219 -15.20 -22.47 -0.02
N VAL A 220 -14.99 -22.49 -1.34
CA VAL A 220 -15.52 -21.48 -2.26
C VAL A 220 -17.04 -21.49 -2.28
N ALA A 221 -17.67 -22.67 -2.35
CA ALA A 221 -19.13 -22.82 -2.37
C ALA A 221 -19.81 -22.35 -1.07
N SER A 222 -19.12 -22.44 0.07
CA SER A 222 -19.63 -21.95 1.36
C SER A 222 -19.91 -20.43 1.35
N GLY A 223 -19.23 -19.69 0.47
CA GLY A 223 -19.24 -18.23 0.40
C GLY A 223 -18.68 -17.52 1.65
N ALA A 224 -18.01 -18.25 2.53
CA ALA A 224 -17.18 -17.67 3.58
C ALA A 224 -16.09 -16.76 2.97
N GLN A 225 -15.48 -15.92 3.79
CA GLN A 225 -14.30 -15.15 3.42
C GLN A 225 -13.16 -15.44 4.40
N PRO A 226 -11.90 -15.53 3.91
CA PRO A 226 -10.74 -15.62 4.78
C PRO A 226 -10.60 -14.37 5.64
N LYS A 227 -10.12 -14.56 6.87
CA LYS A 227 -9.88 -13.46 7.82
C LYS A 227 -8.66 -12.62 7.45
N MET A 228 -7.61 -13.26 6.92
CA MET A 228 -6.37 -12.59 6.58
C MET A 228 -5.65 -13.39 5.48
N PRO A 229 -6.00 -13.19 4.20
CA PRO A 229 -5.30 -13.83 3.08
C PRO A 229 -3.79 -13.62 3.15
N LEU A 230 -3.03 -14.62 2.71
CA LEU A 230 -1.61 -14.43 2.44
C LEU A 230 -1.48 -13.93 1.01
N VAL A 231 -1.00 -12.70 0.87
CA VAL A 231 -0.80 -12.04 -0.41
C VAL A 231 0.65 -12.22 -0.86
N CYS A 232 0.85 -12.65 -2.11
CA CYS A 232 2.14 -12.68 -2.79
C CYS A 232 2.76 -11.27 -2.89
N GLY A 233 4.00 -11.17 -3.36
CA GLY A 233 4.71 -9.90 -3.33
C GLY A 233 5.23 -9.60 -1.92
N CYS A 234 5.00 -8.39 -1.44
CA CYS A 234 5.71 -7.91 -0.25
C CYS A 234 5.27 -8.53 1.06
N MET A 235 3.99 -8.87 1.19
CA MET A 235 3.51 -9.60 2.36
C MET A 235 4.18 -10.98 2.43
N HIS A 236 4.20 -11.74 1.34
CA HIS A 236 4.90 -13.02 1.28
C HIS A 236 6.41 -12.87 1.57
N LYS A 237 7.05 -11.80 1.08
CA LYS A 237 8.47 -11.52 1.36
C LYS A 237 8.74 -11.25 2.83
N ASP A 238 7.87 -10.51 3.51
CA ASP A 238 7.99 -10.26 4.94
C ASP A 238 7.83 -11.55 5.77
N VAL A 239 7.00 -12.47 5.30
CA VAL A 239 6.68 -13.72 5.99
C VAL A 239 7.71 -14.83 5.75
N TYR A 240 8.22 -14.94 4.51
CA TYR A 240 9.04 -16.06 4.02
C TYR A 240 10.38 -15.66 3.37
N GLY A 241 10.70 -14.37 3.30
CA GLY A 241 11.95 -13.86 2.72
C GLY A 241 11.96 -13.77 1.19
N MET A 242 10.90 -14.20 0.52
CA MET A 242 10.74 -14.17 -0.94
C MET A 242 9.36 -13.65 -1.33
N THR A 243 9.24 -12.94 -2.44
CA THR A 243 7.96 -12.41 -2.94
C THR A 243 7.01 -13.51 -3.42
N GLY A 244 7.57 -14.68 -3.72
CA GLY A 244 6.86 -15.76 -4.37
C GLY A 244 6.85 -15.63 -5.89
N TYR A 245 7.20 -14.47 -6.45
CA TYR A 245 7.41 -14.27 -7.88
C TYR A 245 8.86 -14.50 -8.31
N ASP A 246 9.78 -14.59 -7.34
CA ASP A 246 11.21 -14.75 -7.61
C ASP A 246 11.55 -16.09 -8.30
N GLN A 247 10.63 -17.06 -8.27
CA GLN A 247 10.79 -18.37 -8.91
C GLN A 247 9.59 -18.67 -9.82
N PRO A 248 9.81 -19.04 -11.10
CA PRO A 248 8.72 -19.33 -12.03
C PRO A 248 7.80 -20.48 -11.60
N THR A 249 8.32 -21.44 -10.82
CA THR A 249 7.58 -22.63 -10.38
C THR A 249 6.86 -22.44 -9.05
N HIS A 250 7.07 -21.32 -8.36
CA HIS A 250 6.40 -21.04 -7.10
C HIS A 250 4.90 -20.77 -7.33
N TRP A 251 4.05 -21.15 -6.37
CA TRP A 251 2.59 -21.10 -6.53
C TRP A 251 2.08 -19.69 -6.87
N CYS A 252 2.72 -18.63 -6.33
CA CYS A 252 2.40 -17.24 -6.69
C CYS A 252 2.58 -16.98 -8.19
N SER A 253 3.69 -17.41 -8.78
CA SER A 253 3.98 -17.27 -10.23
C SER A 253 3.01 -18.06 -11.10
N THR A 254 2.74 -19.31 -10.73
CA THR A 254 1.80 -20.17 -11.47
C THR A 254 0.37 -19.63 -11.39
N ALA A 255 -0.09 -19.27 -10.19
CA ALA A 255 -1.42 -18.70 -10.00
C ALA A 255 -1.56 -17.32 -10.67
N LYS A 256 -0.49 -16.52 -10.75
CA LYS A 256 -0.51 -15.24 -11.48
C LYS A 256 -0.90 -15.45 -12.93
N GLN A 257 -0.28 -16.41 -13.60
CA GLN A 257 -0.57 -16.71 -15.01
C GLN A 257 -2.01 -17.21 -15.17
N LEU A 258 -2.45 -18.14 -14.32
CA LEU A 258 -3.80 -18.74 -14.43
C LEU A 258 -4.93 -17.77 -14.07
N LEU A 259 -4.70 -16.84 -13.16
CA LEU A 259 -5.68 -15.83 -12.77
C LEU A 259 -5.67 -14.60 -13.69
N GLY A 260 -4.62 -14.41 -14.50
CA GLY A 260 -4.39 -13.16 -15.22
C GLY A 260 -4.08 -12.00 -14.27
N ALA A 261 -3.42 -12.29 -13.15
CA ALA A 261 -3.13 -11.28 -12.14
C ALA A 261 -2.08 -10.28 -12.67
N THR A 262 -2.26 -9.02 -12.30
CA THR A 262 -1.35 -7.91 -12.65
C THR A 262 -0.77 -7.29 -11.37
N PRO A 263 0.17 -8.00 -10.70
CA PRO A 263 0.88 -7.44 -9.55
C PRO A 263 1.43 -6.05 -9.87
N PRO A 264 1.21 -5.06 -9.00
CA PRO A 264 1.68 -3.70 -9.22
C PRO A 264 3.21 -3.67 -9.20
N THR A 265 3.80 -4.54 -8.39
CA THR A 265 5.23 -4.83 -8.34
C THR A 265 5.46 -6.30 -7.93
N GLU A 266 6.28 -7.03 -8.69
CA GLU A 266 6.83 -8.33 -8.25
C GLU A 266 8.04 -8.15 -7.31
N SER A 267 8.41 -6.88 -7.03
CA SER A 267 9.47 -6.46 -6.12
C SER A 267 8.89 -5.56 -5.01
N CYS A 268 9.69 -5.27 -3.98
CA CYS A 268 9.27 -4.52 -2.78
C CYS A 268 10.18 -3.33 -2.50
N ALA A 269 10.87 -2.85 -3.52
CA ALA A 269 11.90 -1.85 -3.42
C ALA A 269 11.35 -0.51 -2.88
N CYS A 270 10.07 -0.21 -3.15
CA CYS A 270 9.41 1.01 -2.67
C CYS A 270 8.58 0.86 -1.38
N LYS A 271 8.65 -0.29 -0.70
CA LYS A 271 7.92 -0.50 0.57
C LYS A 271 8.78 -0.10 1.77
N PHE A 272 8.43 1.05 2.34
CA PHE A 272 9.07 1.61 3.53
C PHE A 272 8.07 1.85 4.66
N LYS A 273 8.52 1.64 5.89
CA LYS A 273 7.82 2.10 7.08
C LYS A 273 8.39 3.45 7.50
N THR A 274 7.56 4.33 8.05
CA THR A 274 8.07 5.55 8.71
C THR A 274 9.05 5.14 9.80
N GLY A 275 10.25 5.74 9.78
CA GLY A 275 11.36 5.39 10.66
C GLY A 275 12.38 4.40 10.07
N ASP A 276 12.10 3.79 8.90
CA ASP A 276 13.11 3.01 8.18
C ASP A 276 14.32 3.91 7.89
N VAL A 277 15.53 3.40 8.11
CA VAL A 277 16.78 4.12 7.80
C VAL A 277 17.44 3.45 6.61
N ILE A 278 17.64 4.22 5.53
CA ILE A 278 18.09 3.72 4.24
C ILE A 278 19.28 4.52 3.69
N ALA A 279 20.07 3.92 2.82
CA ALA A 279 21.02 4.61 1.97
C ALA A 279 20.69 4.32 0.49
N LEU A 280 20.92 5.30 -0.38
CA LEU A 280 20.62 5.24 -1.81
C LEU A 280 21.93 5.06 -2.60
N GLN A 281 22.22 3.83 -3.04
CA GLN A 281 23.41 3.53 -3.84
C GLN A 281 23.13 3.79 -5.32
N GLY A 282 23.89 4.70 -5.93
CA GLY A 282 23.85 4.98 -7.37
C GLY A 282 24.58 3.94 -8.23
N ASP A 283 24.61 4.18 -9.53
CA ASP A 283 25.19 3.32 -10.56
C ASP A 283 26.71 3.12 -10.44
N THR A 284 27.43 4.10 -9.89
CA THR A 284 28.88 4.01 -9.64
C THR A 284 29.22 3.27 -8.35
N GLY A 285 28.23 2.73 -7.64
CA GLY A 285 28.40 2.10 -6.33
C GLY A 285 28.54 3.10 -5.17
N MET A 286 28.59 4.40 -5.46
CA MET A 286 28.62 5.50 -4.48
C MET A 286 27.20 5.85 -4.01
N PHE A 287 27.08 6.51 -2.87
CA PHE A 287 25.80 6.75 -2.19
C PHE A 287 25.40 8.23 -2.23
N ALA A 288 24.12 8.50 -2.48
CA ALA A 288 23.56 9.84 -2.35
C ALA A 288 23.72 10.31 -0.90
N THR A 289 24.51 11.35 -0.71
CA THR A 289 25.11 11.74 0.56
C THR A 289 25.00 13.25 0.73
N ARG A 290 24.53 13.70 1.90
CA ARG A 290 24.56 15.12 2.27
C ARG A 290 26.02 15.58 2.38
N CYS A 291 26.35 16.69 1.73
CA CYS A 291 27.69 17.27 1.73
C CYS A 291 27.60 18.76 2.06
N ARG A 292 28.31 19.18 3.11
CA ARG A 292 28.30 20.57 3.57
C ARG A 292 29.36 21.40 2.86
N ASN A 293 28.96 22.53 2.31
CA ASN A 293 29.79 23.51 1.60
C ASN A 293 30.59 22.92 0.45
N CYS A 294 30.07 21.85 -0.17
CA CYS A 294 30.77 21.15 -1.25
C CYS A 294 30.52 21.77 -2.63
N LEU A 295 29.54 22.66 -2.74
CA LEU A 295 29.23 23.38 -3.99
C LEU A 295 29.51 24.87 -3.78
N PRO A 296 30.56 25.42 -4.40
CA PRO A 296 30.88 26.84 -4.31
C PRO A 296 29.72 27.71 -4.79
N GLY A 297 29.37 28.74 -4.01
CA GLY A 297 28.32 29.69 -4.37
C GLY A 297 26.90 29.13 -4.37
N ALA A 298 26.67 27.95 -3.77
CA ALA A 298 25.34 27.40 -3.63
C ALA A 298 24.47 28.22 -2.67
N ALA A 299 23.17 28.31 -2.97
CA ALA A 299 22.19 29.01 -2.13
C ALA A 299 22.02 28.40 -0.74
N TYR A 300 22.33 27.10 -0.60
CA TYR A 300 22.28 26.37 0.65
C TYR A 300 23.59 25.62 0.89
N PRO A 301 24.01 25.44 2.16
CA PRO A 301 25.27 24.77 2.47
C PRO A 301 25.22 23.26 2.22
N ASP A 302 24.06 22.62 2.31
CA ASP A 302 23.94 21.16 2.36
C ASP A 302 23.43 20.58 1.03
N SER A 303 24.35 20.28 0.11
CA SER A 303 24.06 19.64 -1.18
C SER A 303 23.99 18.12 -1.08
N VAL A 304 23.52 17.46 -2.15
CA VAL A 304 23.50 15.99 -2.23
C VAL A 304 24.46 15.55 -3.34
N ASN A 305 25.47 14.78 -2.95
CA ASN A 305 26.53 14.31 -3.83
C ASN A 305 26.61 12.79 -3.76
N PHE A 306 27.39 12.13 -4.64
CA PHE A 306 27.60 10.69 -4.55
C PHE A 306 28.97 10.38 -3.94
N GLN A 307 28.97 9.82 -2.73
CA GLN A 307 30.17 9.55 -1.94
C GLN A 307 30.12 8.14 -1.31
N GLY A 308 31.27 7.62 -0.87
CA GLY A 308 31.37 6.30 -0.26
C GLY A 308 32.79 5.95 0.19
N PRO A 309 32.99 4.82 0.90
CA PRO A 309 31.97 3.86 1.33
C PRO A 309 31.12 4.36 2.52
N ILE A 310 29.96 3.74 2.77
CA ILE A 310 29.11 4.03 3.94
C ILE A 310 29.46 3.13 5.12
N ASN A 311 29.43 3.68 6.33
CA ASN A 311 29.56 2.97 7.61
C ASN A 311 28.91 3.79 8.74
N ASP A 312 29.01 3.34 9.99
CA ASP A 312 28.42 4.06 11.12
C ASP A 312 28.98 5.47 11.35
N GLY A 313 30.19 5.75 10.84
CA GLY A 313 30.81 7.08 10.84
C GLY A 313 30.35 8.00 9.70
N THR A 314 29.46 7.55 8.81
CA THR A 314 28.90 8.37 7.71
C THR A 314 27.38 8.56 7.86
N PRO A 315 26.90 9.16 8.97
CA PRO A 315 25.47 9.33 9.22
C PRO A 315 24.77 10.15 8.12
N TYR A 316 25.50 11.07 7.49
CA TYR A 316 25.07 11.93 6.39
C TYR A 316 24.81 11.22 5.05
N SER A 317 25.12 9.91 4.95
CA SER A 317 24.75 9.06 3.80
C SER A 317 23.47 8.26 4.02
N TYR A 318 22.87 8.38 5.22
CA TYR A 318 21.63 7.70 5.58
C TYR A 318 20.46 8.68 5.64
N TRP A 319 19.28 8.15 5.30
CA TRP A 319 18.02 8.87 5.21
C TRP A 319 16.99 8.15 6.08
N THR A 320 16.36 8.86 7.01
CA THR A 320 15.17 8.36 7.71
C THR A 320 13.96 8.60 6.82
N VAL A 321 13.25 7.53 6.48
CA VAL A 321 12.04 7.58 5.66
C VAL A 321 10.86 8.05 6.51
N GLU A 322 10.13 9.04 6.01
CA GLU A 322 8.81 9.41 6.51
C GLU A 322 7.78 9.19 5.40
N ASN A 323 6.75 8.37 5.67
CA ASN A 323 5.63 8.22 4.76
C ASN A 323 4.72 9.45 4.90
N THR A 324 4.43 10.10 3.78
CA THR A 324 3.64 11.35 3.75
C THR A 324 2.14 11.10 3.90
N GLY A 325 1.69 9.84 3.80
CA GLY A 325 0.28 9.45 3.90
C GLY A 325 -0.49 9.48 2.57
N ASP A 326 0.08 10.06 1.51
CA ASP A 326 -0.47 10.11 0.14
C ASP A 326 0.27 9.18 -0.84
N GLY A 327 1.07 8.24 -0.32
CA GLY A 327 1.86 7.30 -1.13
C GLY A 327 3.22 7.84 -1.58
N LYS A 328 3.65 9.00 -1.07
CA LYS A 328 4.99 9.55 -1.28
C LYS A 328 5.89 9.34 -0.05
N LEU A 329 7.16 9.68 -0.24
CA LEU A 329 8.21 9.60 0.77
C LEU A 329 8.81 10.98 1.00
N ALA A 330 9.06 11.32 2.25
CA ALA A 330 10.01 12.35 2.62
C ALA A 330 11.26 11.66 3.19
N LEU A 331 12.44 12.15 2.79
CA LEU A 331 13.72 11.54 3.16
C LEU A 331 14.50 12.52 4.04
N LYS A 332 14.48 12.27 5.35
CA LYS A 332 15.11 13.12 6.37
C LYS A 332 16.59 12.78 6.50
N GLY A 333 17.45 13.78 6.33
CA GLY A 333 18.89 13.65 6.55
C GLY A 333 19.27 13.65 8.04
N ASP A 334 20.55 13.43 8.31
CA ASP A 334 21.13 13.35 9.67
C ASP A 334 20.97 14.62 10.52
N LEU A 335 20.78 15.78 9.88
CA LEU A 335 20.55 17.06 10.57
C LEU A 335 19.07 17.41 10.75
N GLY A 336 18.17 16.52 10.35
CA GLY A 336 16.73 16.70 10.49
C GLY A 336 16.03 17.44 9.34
N ASN A 337 16.77 18.00 8.40
CA ASN A 337 16.23 18.58 7.17
C ASN A 337 16.00 17.49 6.10
N TYR A 338 15.14 17.78 5.12
CA TYR A 338 14.69 16.82 4.12
C TYR A 338 15.41 16.99 2.78
N LEU A 339 15.78 15.87 2.16
CA LEU A 339 16.22 15.77 0.77
C LEU A 339 15.11 16.33 -0.13
N SER A 340 15.45 17.37 -0.88
CA SER A 340 14.49 18.17 -1.61
C SER A 340 15.07 18.65 -2.94
N ARG A 341 14.22 18.82 -3.94
CA ARG A 341 14.56 19.53 -5.17
C ARG A 341 14.77 21.02 -4.87
N CYS A 342 15.76 21.61 -5.51
CA CYS A 342 16.17 23.00 -5.39
C CYS A 342 16.34 23.59 -6.79
N ASN A 343 15.59 24.63 -7.12
CA ASN A 343 15.62 25.24 -8.45
C ASN A 343 16.58 26.43 -8.50
N ASN A 344 17.53 26.41 -9.44
CA ASN A 344 18.56 27.40 -9.66
C ASN A 344 19.41 27.71 -8.41
N CYS A 345 19.70 26.69 -7.61
CA CYS A 345 20.41 26.85 -6.34
C CYS A 345 21.93 26.91 -6.50
N VAL A 346 22.44 26.64 -7.71
CA VAL A 346 23.86 26.78 -8.07
C VAL A 346 23.96 27.51 -9.40
N SER A 347 24.68 28.62 -9.42
CA SER A 347 24.93 29.38 -10.65
C SER A 347 25.81 28.58 -11.62
N GLY A 348 25.43 28.55 -12.89
CA GLY A 348 26.18 27.87 -13.95
C GLY A 348 26.07 26.34 -13.95
N ALA A 349 25.17 25.76 -13.14
CA ALA A 349 24.86 24.34 -13.18
C ALA A 349 24.27 23.92 -14.53
N ALA A 350 24.55 22.69 -14.96
CA ALA A 350 24.09 22.15 -16.24
C ALA A 350 22.56 22.05 -16.35
N TYR A 351 21.87 21.93 -15.20
CA TYR A 351 20.42 21.88 -15.11
C TYR A 351 19.92 22.77 -13.96
N PRO A 352 18.68 23.30 -14.05
CA PRO A 352 18.14 24.17 -13.02
C PRO A 352 17.81 23.42 -11.72
N ASP A 353 17.38 22.17 -11.80
CA ASP A 353 16.89 21.41 -10.64
C ASP A 353 17.98 20.53 -10.01
N GLN A 354 18.52 20.94 -8.86
CA GLN A 354 19.48 20.18 -8.05
C GLN A 354 18.83 19.52 -6.83
N ALA A 355 19.53 18.59 -6.19
CA ALA A 355 19.10 18.01 -4.91
C ALA A 355 19.90 18.57 -3.72
N PHE A 356 19.17 19.05 -2.69
CA PHE A 356 19.72 19.65 -1.47
C PHE A 356 18.99 19.14 -0.23
N VAL A 357 19.60 19.29 0.95
CA VAL A 357 19.01 18.93 2.25
C VAL A 357 18.77 20.20 3.06
N HIS A 358 17.69 20.91 2.76
CA HIS A 358 17.45 22.27 3.30
C HIS A 358 16.03 22.51 3.82
N VAL A 359 15.04 21.73 3.39
CA VAL A 359 13.65 21.90 3.83
C VAL A 359 13.50 21.36 5.24
N THR A 360 12.91 22.14 6.16
CA THR A 360 12.75 21.76 7.58
C THR A 360 11.44 21.02 7.86
N ASP A 361 10.42 21.20 7.02
CA ASP A 361 9.15 20.48 7.07
C ASP A 361 8.71 20.10 5.66
N TRP A 362 8.64 18.80 5.36
CA TRP A 362 8.27 18.31 4.03
C TRP A 362 6.82 18.67 3.63
N ARG A 363 5.98 19.08 4.59
CA ARG A 363 4.62 19.59 4.32
C ARG A 363 4.62 20.99 3.72
N SER A 364 5.72 21.74 3.90
CA SER A 364 5.82 23.13 3.43
C SER A 364 5.93 23.25 1.90
N GLY A 365 6.27 22.17 1.20
CA GLY A 365 6.36 22.20 -0.25
C GLY A 365 6.46 20.81 -0.91
N PRO A 366 5.87 20.64 -2.10
CA PRO A 366 5.89 19.37 -2.82
C PRO A 366 7.30 18.94 -3.27
N TRP A 367 8.25 19.88 -3.39
CA TRP A 367 9.64 19.61 -3.78
C TRP A 367 10.46 18.80 -2.74
N ALA A 368 9.94 18.61 -1.53
CA ALA A 368 10.51 17.74 -0.50
C ALA A 368 9.88 16.34 -0.44
N GLN A 369 8.93 16.05 -1.35
CA GLN A 369 8.18 14.80 -1.41
C GLN A 369 8.53 14.04 -2.69
N TRP A 370 8.75 12.74 -2.55
CA TRP A 370 9.21 11.88 -3.63
C TRP A 370 8.20 10.76 -3.88
N THR A 371 7.78 10.60 -5.12
CA THR A 371 7.11 9.37 -5.54
C THR A 371 8.17 8.32 -5.79
N CYS A 372 8.12 7.22 -5.04
CA CYS A 372 8.97 6.07 -5.29
C CYS A 372 8.36 5.20 -6.39
N GLU A 373 9.13 4.97 -7.45
CA GLU A 373 8.80 4.02 -8.50
C GLU A 373 9.80 2.87 -8.47
N GLU A 374 9.33 1.65 -8.68
CA GLU A 374 10.25 0.51 -8.76
C GLU A 374 10.97 0.49 -10.09
N ALA A 375 12.30 0.47 -10.03
CA ALA A 375 13.19 0.38 -11.17
C ALA A 375 13.63 -1.08 -11.39
N ASN A 376 14.51 -1.31 -12.37
CA ASN A 376 14.95 -2.65 -12.72
C ASN A 376 15.76 -3.31 -11.59
N ASN A 377 15.67 -4.63 -11.48
CA ASN A 377 16.49 -5.45 -10.56
C ASN A 377 16.37 -5.05 -9.08
N GLY A 378 15.17 -4.68 -8.62
CA GLY A 378 14.91 -4.30 -7.22
C GLY A 378 15.50 -2.95 -6.81
N LYS A 379 15.90 -2.13 -7.78
CA LYS A 379 16.24 -0.71 -7.56
C LYS A 379 14.96 0.13 -7.47
N ILE A 380 15.13 1.39 -7.05
CA ILE A 380 14.06 2.39 -7.07
C ILE A 380 14.45 3.58 -7.95
N ALA A 381 13.46 4.32 -8.43
CA ALA A 381 13.60 5.66 -8.97
C ALA A 381 12.77 6.61 -8.08
N LEU A 382 13.29 7.82 -7.83
CA LEU A 382 12.62 8.83 -7.01
C LEU A 382 12.18 9.98 -7.91
N LYS A 383 10.87 10.12 -8.11
CA LYS A 383 10.27 11.17 -8.92
C LYS A 383 9.90 12.36 -8.06
N ALA A 384 10.30 13.55 -8.48
CA ALA A 384 9.98 14.81 -7.82
C ALA A 384 8.64 15.38 -8.30
N ASP A 385 8.24 16.50 -7.71
CA ASP A 385 7.06 17.31 -8.05
C ASP A 385 7.03 17.81 -9.50
N THR A 386 8.19 17.93 -10.15
CA THR A 386 8.30 18.30 -11.58
C THR A 386 8.02 17.14 -12.54
N GLY A 387 7.82 15.92 -12.02
CA GLY A 387 7.69 14.71 -12.81
C GLY A 387 9.03 14.16 -13.32
N LYS A 388 10.15 14.82 -13.02
CA LYS A 388 11.51 14.33 -13.32
C LYS A 388 12.07 13.53 -12.15
N TYR A 389 13.11 12.75 -12.43
CA TYR A 389 13.70 11.80 -11.49
C TYR A 389 15.02 12.31 -10.93
N LEU A 390 15.25 12.01 -9.64
CA LEU A 390 16.55 12.14 -8.99
C LEU A 390 17.57 11.28 -9.74
N ALA A 391 18.74 11.85 -10.00
CA ALA A 391 19.77 11.26 -10.83
C ALA A 391 21.17 11.71 -10.41
N ARG A 392 22.15 10.83 -10.55
CA ARG A 392 23.56 11.21 -10.55
C ARG A 392 23.87 11.95 -11.85
N CYS A 393 24.62 13.03 -11.73
CA CYS A 393 25.08 13.86 -12.83
C CYS A 393 26.59 14.09 -12.68
N ASN A 394 27.36 13.68 -13.69
CA ASN A 394 28.82 13.79 -13.69
C ASN A 394 29.28 15.14 -14.26
N ASN A 395 30.09 15.88 -13.50
CA ASN A 395 30.64 17.20 -13.82
C ASN A 395 29.56 18.25 -14.19
N CYS A 396 28.39 18.15 -13.55
CA CYS A 396 27.25 19.02 -13.85
C CYS A 396 27.21 20.32 -13.03
N ASN A 397 28.10 20.47 -12.05
CA ASN A 397 28.26 21.69 -11.27
C ASN A 397 29.66 22.29 -11.45
N PRO A 398 29.77 23.59 -11.81
CA PRO A 398 31.06 24.27 -11.88
C PRO A 398 31.77 24.29 -10.52
N GLY A 399 33.03 23.87 -10.47
CA GLY A 399 33.86 23.91 -9.25
C GLY A 399 33.40 22.98 -8.12
N GLY A 400 32.43 22.10 -8.36
CA GLY A 400 31.96 21.10 -7.41
C GLY A 400 32.56 19.71 -7.63
N PRO A 401 32.16 18.71 -6.83
CA PRO A 401 32.51 17.32 -7.05
C PRO A 401 31.99 16.81 -8.40
N ALA A 402 32.67 15.80 -8.94
CA ALA A 402 32.28 15.17 -10.19
C ALA A 402 30.84 14.63 -10.12
N ASP A 403 30.52 13.82 -9.12
CA ASP A 403 29.21 13.18 -9.01
C ASP A 403 28.28 13.91 -8.03
N VAL A 404 27.27 14.56 -8.58
CA VAL A 404 26.29 15.40 -7.87
C VAL A 404 24.87 14.98 -8.20
N ALA A 405 23.93 15.16 -7.26
CA ALA A 405 22.55 14.76 -7.47
C ALA A 405 21.69 15.89 -8.04
N PHE A 406 20.96 15.57 -9.10
CA PHE A 406 20.07 16.45 -9.84
C PHE A 406 18.70 15.84 -10.04
N VAL A 407 17.72 16.65 -10.40
CA VAL A 407 16.35 16.22 -10.75
C VAL A 407 16.06 16.61 -12.20
N HIS A 408 16.67 15.90 -13.15
CA HIS A 408 16.67 16.31 -14.56
C HIS A 408 16.20 15.21 -15.54
N VAL A 409 16.22 13.95 -15.12
CA VAL A 409 15.89 12.81 -15.99
C VAL A 409 14.38 12.71 -16.16
N SER A 410 13.89 12.60 -17.40
CA SER A 410 12.45 12.54 -17.70
C SER A 410 11.89 11.12 -17.61
N ASN A 411 12.72 10.12 -17.88
CA ASN A 411 12.36 8.71 -17.76
C ASN A 411 13.54 7.97 -17.14
N TRP A 412 13.34 7.37 -15.97
CA TRP A 412 14.41 6.69 -15.22
C TRP A 412 15.00 5.49 -15.98
N ARG A 413 14.31 5.01 -17.02
CA ARG A 413 14.76 3.91 -17.89
C ARG A 413 15.86 4.33 -18.86
N ASP A 414 16.04 5.63 -19.08
CA ASP A 414 17.02 6.16 -20.04
C ASP A 414 18.46 5.97 -19.58
N GLY A 415 18.68 5.73 -18.28
CA GLY A 415 20.00 5.47 -17.74
C GLY A 415 20.00 4.93 -16.32
N ASP A 416 21.04 4.15 -15.99
CA ASP A 416 21.23 3.59 -14.65
C ASP A 416 21.49 4.67 -13.58
N TRP A 417 21.95 5.86 -13.97
CA TRP A 417 22.24 6.98 -13.08
C TRP A 417 21.00 7.57 -12.39
N SER A 418 19.78 7.22 -12.81
CA SER A 418 18.51 7.57 -12.15
C SER A 418 17.88 6.40 -11.36
N GLN A 419 18.61 5.31 -11.16
CA GLN A 419 18.15 4.11 -10.47
C GLN A 419 19.02 3.81 -9.25
N PHE A 420 18.40 3.66 -8.09
CA PHE A 420 19.09 3.49 -6.82
C PHE A 420 18.86 2.13 -6.22
N LYS A 421 19.92 1.44 -5.84
CA LYS A 421 19.82 0.28 -4.95
C LYS A 421 19.63 0.79 -3.52
N VAL A 422 18.58 0.30 -2.87
CA VAL A 422 18.28 0.64 -1.48
C VAL A 422 19.06 -0.26 -0.54
N VAL A 423 19.83 0.33 0.37
CA VAL A 423 20.54 -0.38 1.45
C VAL A 423 19.90 0.00 2.78
N LYS A 424 19.22 -0.95 3.45
CA LYS A 424 18.60 -0.72 4.76
C LYS A 424 19.67 -0.80 5.87
N LYS A 425 19.73 0.20 6.75
CA LYS A 425 20.55 0.13 7.97
C LYS A 425 19.81 -0.75 8.99
N GLN A 426 20.35 -1.93 9.27
CA GLN A 426 19.80 -2.78 10.33
C GLN A 426 20.02 -2.07 11.68
N GLN A 427 18.93 -1.69 12.34
CA GLN A 427 18.99 -1.17 13.69
C GLN A 427 19.32 -2.34 14.64
N PRO A 428 20.24 -2.18 15.60
CA PRO A 428 20.43 -3.18 16.63
C PRO A 428 19.13 -3.36 17.43
N VAL A 429 18.76 -4.61 17.68
CA VAL A 429 17.46 -5.08 18.23
C VAL A 429 17.06 -4.41 19.56
N MET A 430 17.98 -3.74 20.25
CA MET A 430 17.78 -3.12 21.56
C MET A 430 16.87 -1.89 21.56
N LEU A 431 16.61 -1.23 20.41
CA LEU A 431 15.84 0.02 20.38
C LEU A 431 14.33 -0.15 20.11
N GLN A 432 13.87 -1.35 19.71
CA GLN A 432 12.44 -1.60 19.45
C GLN A 432 11.59 -1.79 20.70
N MET A 433 12.18 -2.03 21.88
CA MET A 433 11.41 -2.21 23.12
C MET A 433 11.00 -0.88 23.80
N ALA A 434 11.54 0.26 23.36
CA ALA A 434 11.21 1.56 23.95
C ALA A 434 9.90 2.18 23.41
N ALA A 435 9.42 1.72 22.25
CA ALA A 435 8.22 2.28 21.61
C ALA A 435 6.91 1.57 21.98
N SER A 436 6.97 0.48 22.75
CA SER A 436 5.79 -0.31 23.17
C SER A 436 5.87 -0.72 24.64
N SER A 437 5.70 0.22 25.57
CA SER A 437 5.39 -0.13 26.96
C SER A 437 4.56 0.93 27.67
N SER A 438 3.29 1.03 27.28
CA SER A 438 2.24 1.43 28.20
C SER A 438 1.68 0.17 28.89
N GLN A 439 2.46 -0.48 29.76
CA GLN A 439 1.91 -1.48 30.68
C GLN A 439 2.83 -1.69 31.90
N SER A 440 2.18 -1.66 33.07
CA SER A 440 2.68 -1.63 34.44
C SER A 440 4.01 -2.35 34.73
N GLN A 441 4.99 -1.59 35.21
CA GLN A 441 6.19 -2.11 35.85
C GLN A 441 5.84 -2.73 37.21
N THR A 442 5.62 -4.03 37.28
CA THR A 442 5.69 -4.73 38.57
C THR A 442 6.00 -6.23 38.46
N THR A 443 5.84 -6.86 37.29
CA THR A 443 5.96 -8.32 37.19
C THR A 443 7.31 -8.82 36.64
N LEU A 444 8.14 -7.96 36.06
CA LEU A 444 9.36 -8.39 35.34
C LEU A 444 10.58 -8.68 36.24
N VAL A 445 10.54 -8.31 37.52
CA VAL A 445 11.71 -8.45 38.43
C VAL A 445 11.82 -9.84 39.05
N VAL A 446 10.75 -10.64 39.08
CA VAL A 446 10.74 -11.94 39.78
C VAL A 446 11.27 -13.09 38.90
N VAL A 447 11.18 -12.98 37.58
CA VAL A 447 11.56 -14.08 36.66
C VAL A 447 13.06 -14.09 36.34
N SER A 448 13.76 -12.94 36.44
CA SER A 448 15.19 -12.84 36.13
C SER A 448 16.10 -13.38 37.24
N MET A 449 15.63 -13.46 38.50
CA MET A 449 16.42 -14.01 39.60
C MET A 449 16.41 -15.55 39.67
N ALA A 450 15.42 -16.22 39.07
CA ALA A 450 15.34 -17.68 39.07
C ALA A 450 16.27 -18.35 38.04
N ALA A 451 16.53 -17.71 36.89
CA ALA A 451 17.40 -18.26 35.84
C ALA A 451 18.90 -18.15 36.17
N GLY A 452 19.31 -17.12 36.93
CA GLY A 452 20.71 -16.92 37.32
C GLY A 452 21.23 -17.95 38.34
N ALA A 453 20.35 -18.44 39.23
CA ALA A 453 20.72 -19.42 40.26
C ALA A 453 20.93 -20.84 39.69
N CYS A 454 20.21 -21.22 38.62
CA CYS A 454 20.34 -22.54 38.01
C CYS A 454 21.66 -22.74 37.23
N LEU A 455 22.20 -21.68 36.62
CA LEU A 455 23.46 -21.77 35.85
C LEU A 455 24.71 -21.86 36.74
N ALA A 456 24.68 -21.24 37.93
CA ALA A 456 25.80 -21.31 38.87
C ALA A 456 25.97 -22.70 39.51
N LEU A 457 24.87 -23.42 39.78
CA LEU A 457 24.91 -24.77 40.38
C LEU A 457 25.46 -25.84 39.42
N VAL A 458 25.20 -25.72 38.11
CA VAL A 458 25.69 -26.68 37.09
C VAL A 458 27.21 -26.52 36.87
N ALA A 459 27.73 -25.30 36.95
CA ALA A 459 29.17 -25.05 36.79
C ALA A 459 30.00 -25.62 37.97
N VAL A 460 29.48 -25.54 39.20
CA VAL A 460 30.15 -26.08 40.40
C VAL A 460 30.16 -27.61 40.41
N GLN A 461 29.10 -28.27 39.93
CA GLN A 461 29.08 -29.74 39.81
C GLN A 461 30.03 -30.28 38.73
N LEU A 462 30.19 -29.57 37.60
CA LEU A 462 31.13 -29.96 36.54
C LEU A 462 32.60 -29.74 36.94
N TYR A 463 32.88 -28.72 37.76
CA TYR A 463 34.22 -28.48 38.28
C TYR A 463 34.66 -29.57 39.29
N ASN A 464 33.76 -30.01 40.18
CA ASN A 464 34.07 -31.06 41.15
C ASN A 464 34.20 -32.46 40.52
N ARG A 465 33.47 -32.76 39.44
CA ARG A 465 33.60 -34.03 38.70
C ARG A 465 34.91 -34.18 37.93
N ARG A 466 35.57 -33.08 37.54
CA ARG A 466 36.86 -33.11 36.83
C ARG A 466 38.07 -33.37 37.73
N ARG A 467 37.95 -33.18 39.05
CA ARG A 467 39.06 -33.41 40.00
C ARG A 467 39.16 -34.86 40.50
N SER A 468 38.16 -35.70 40.27
CA SER A 468 38.11 -37.08 40.79
C SER A 468 38.54 -38.16 39.79
N ILE A 469 39.01 -37.80 38.59
CA ILE A 469 39.42 -38.77 37.56
C ILE A 469 40.81 -38.37 37.04
N LEU A 470 41.87 -38.71 37.80
CA LEU A 470 43.25 -38.83 37.31
C LEU A 470 44.10 -39.50 38.40
N SER A 471 44.14 -40.84 38.42
CA SER A 471 45.31 -41.60 38.86
C SER A 471 45.13 -43.09 38.57
N THR A 472 45.65 -43.56 37.44
CA THR A 472 46.21 -44.92 37.39
C THR A 472 47.62 -44.85 36.77
N PRO A 473 48.60 -45.62 37.28
CA PRO A 473 50.01 -45.54 36.87
C PRO A 473 50.33 -46.02 35.43
N ALA A 474 49.33 -46.37 34.61
CA ALA A 474 49.54 -47.05 33.34
C ALA A 474 49.70 -46.13 32.11
N GLU A 475 49.40 -44.83 32.19
CA GLU A 475 49.39 -43.92 31.02
C GLU A 475 50.61 -42.99 30.91
N ARG A 476 51.69 -43.23 31.66
CA ARG A 476 52.96 -42.48 31.54
C ARG A 476 54.03 -43.23 30.73
N LYS A 477 53.73 -43.80 29.56
CA LYS A 477 54.75 -44.20 28.59
C LYS A 477 54.21 -44.13 27.16
N GLY A 478 54.58 -43.09 26.43
CA GLY A 478 54.33 -43.02 25.00
C GLY A 478 54.25 -41.60 24.48
N PHE A 479 55.32 -40.81 24.63
CA PHE A 479 55.61 -39.69 23.72
C PHE A 479 57.09 -39.31 23.89
N VAL A 480 57.96 -40.15 23.33
CA VAL A 480 59.35 -39.81 22.97
C VAL A 480 59.54 -40.36 21.54
N GLY A 481 59.84 -39.47 20.59
CA GLY A 481 60.42 -39.83 19.29
C GLY A 481 59.52 -39.60 18.06
N LEU A 482 59.56 -38.37 17.54
CA LEU A 482 59.87 -37.98 16.14
C LEU A 482 59.47 -36.53 15.89
#